data_AF-A0A951QRR1-F1
#
_entry.id   AF-A0A951QRR1-F1
#
_cell.length_a   1.000
_cell.length_b   1.000
_cell.length_c   1.000
_cell.angle_alpha   90.00
_cell.angle_beta   90.00
_cell.angle_gamma   90.00
#
_symmetry.space_group_name_H-M   'P 1'
#
loop_
_entity.id
_entity.type
_entity.pdbx_description
1 polymer ?
#
loop_
_entity_poly.entity_id
_entity_poly.type
_entity_poly.pdbx_seq_one_letter_code
_entity_poly.pdbx_strand_id
1 'polypeptide(L)' 'MNLSPIYLEKLAEAEQKGRQEIQRRVIDNLLKVRFGSLDNELNAIIEPLLALSPEEFTPLLVQLSREELLNRFQKQ' A
#
# COMPACT_ATOMS: atom_id res chain seq x y z
N MET A 1 -7.56 -36.07 -6.34
CA MET A 1 -8.64 -35.07 -6.36
C MET A 1 -8.17 -33.90 -7.22
N ASN A 2 -8.80 -33.65 -8.37
CA ASN A 2 -8.51 -32.44 -9.15
C ASN A 2 -9.43 -31.32 -8.64
N LEU A 3 -8.83 -30.24 -8.13
CA LEU A 3 -9.57 -29.04 -7.76
C LEU A 3 -10.17 -28.43 -9.02
N SER A 4 -11.41 -27.93 -8.94
CA SER A 4 -12.05 -27.28 -10.08
C SER A 4 -11.32 -25.96 -10.41
N PRO A 5 -11.28 -25.51 -11.68
CA PRO A 5 -10.62 -24.26 -12.06
C PRO A 5 -11.09 -23.04 -11.25
N ILE A 6 -12.38 -23.01 -10.90
CA ILE A 6 -13.01 -21.97 -10.08
C ILE A 6 -12.41 -21.92 -8.67
N TYR A 7 -12.06 -23.08 -8.09
CA TYR A 7 -11.44 -23.11 -6.75
C TYR A 7 -10.03 -22.50 -6.78
N LEU A 8 -9.26 -22.78 -7.82
CA LEU A 8 -7.91 -22.22 -7.99
C LEU A 8 -7.95 -20.70 -8.21
N GLU A 9 -8.90 -20.22 -9.01
CA GLU A 9 -9.13 -18.79 -9.22
C GLU A 9 -9.47 -18.08 -7.89
N LYS A 10 -10.42 -18.64 -7.12
CA LYS A 10 -10.79 -18.09 -5.81
C LYS A 10 -9.62 -18.08 -4.82
N LEU A 11 -8.76 -19.09 -4.85
CA LEU A 11 -7.56 -19.12 -4.01
C LEU A 11 -6.59 -18.01 -4.41
N ALA A 12 -6.31 -17.84 -5.70
CA ALA A 12 -5.45 -16.79 -6.20
C ALA A 12 -5.97 -15.38 -5.86
N GLU A 13 -7.28 -15.14 -6.01
CA GLU A 13 -7.92 -13.90 -5.59
C GLU A 13 -7.77 -13.64 -4.09
N ALA A 14 -7.99 -14.67 -3.26
CA ALA A 14 -7.87 -14.55 -1.80
C ALA A 14 -6.44 -14.21 -1.39
N GLU A 15 -5.44 -14.86 -2.01
CA GLU A 15 -4.04 -14.54 -1.78
C GLU A 15 -3.69 -13.11 -2.23
N GLN A 16 -4.20 -12.68 -3.39
CA GLN A 16 -3.97 -11.31 -3.87
C GLN A 16 -4.59 -10.27 -2.94
N LYS A 17 -5.83 -10.48 -2.49
CA LYS A 17 -6.50 -9.60 -1.51
C LYS A 17 -5.70 -9.55 -0.21
N GLY A 18 -5.29 -10.70 0.32
CA GLY A 18 -4.46 -10.75 1.54
C GLY A 18 -3.15 -9.97 1.39
N ARG A 19 -2.47 -10.08 0.24
CA ARG A 19 -1.25 -9.30 -0.03
C ARG A 19 -1.52 -7.80 -0.06
N GLN A 20 -2.58 -7.36 -0.74
CA GLN A 20 -2.94 -5.93 -0.81
C GLN A 20 -3.34 -5.37 0.57
N GLU A 21 -4.11 -6.11 1.36
CA GLU A 21 -4.48 -5.70 2.72
C GLU A 21 -3.26 -5.57 3.64
N ILE A 22 -2.31 -6.50 3.53
CA ILE A 22 -1.04 -6.44 4.29
C ILE A 22 -0.23 -5.22 3.86
N GLN A 23 -0.06 -5.00 2.55
CA GLN A 23 0.66 -3.83 2.03
C GLN A 23 0.04 -2.52 2.51
N ARG A 24 -1.30 -2.43 2.46
CA ARG A 24 -2.02 -1.25 2.97
C ARG A 24 -1.74 -1.01 4.44
N ARG A 25 -1.85 -2.05 5.28
CA ARG A 25 -1.54 -1.93 6.71
C ARG A 25 -0.10 -1.51 6.98
N VAL A 26 0.85 -1.99 6.18
CA VAL A 26 2.27 -1.59 6.30
C VAL A 26 2.43 -0.11 5.98
N ILE A 27 1.86 0.37 4.87
CA ILE A 27 1.89 1.78 4.49
C ILE A 27 1.23 2.63 5.58
N ASP A 28 0.04 2.25 6.03
CA ASP A 28 -0.72 2.99 7.05
C ASP A 28 0.08 3.15 8.35
N ASN A 29 0.65 2.04 8.83
CA ASN A 29 1.42 2.03 10.07
C ASN A 29 2.70 2.84 9.94
N LEU A 30 3.40 2.74 8.81
CA LEU A 30 4.64 3.47 8.59
C LEU A 30 4.40 4.99 8.55
N LEU A 31 3.33 5.42 7.87
CA LEU A 31 2.93 6.83 7.83
C LEU A 31 2.57 7.34 9.23
N LYS A 32 1.81 6.58 10.02
CA LYS A 32 1.49 6.93 11.42
C LYS A 32 2.75 7.01 12.30
N VAL A 33 3.68 6.06 12.16
CA VAL A 33 4.92 6.06 12.94
C VAL A 33 5.80 7.26 12.60
N ARG A 34 5.89 7.64 11.32
CA ARG A 34 6.76 8.75 10.89
C ARG A 34 6.15 10.14 11.11
N PHE A 35 4.84 10.28 10.92
CA PHE A 35 4.17 11.58 10.90
C PHE A 35 3.14 11.76 12.02
N GLY A 36 3.01 10.79 12.91
CA GLY A 36 2.13 10.82 14.09
C GLY A 36 0.68 10.44 13.79
N SER A 37 0.07 11.04 12.77
CA SER A 37 -1.31 10.77 12.38
C SER A 37 -1.50 10.70 10.87
N LEU A 38 -2.50 9.93 10.45
CA LEU A 38 -2.92 9.81 9.05
C LEU A 38 -4.06 10.80 8.78
N ASP A 39 -3.71 12.01 8.35
CA ASP A 39 -4.69 13.02 7.93
C ASP A 39 -5.19 12.79 6.50
N ASN A 40 -6.10 13.63 6.02
CA ASN A 40 -6.72 13.46 4.70
C ASN A 40 -5.71 13.51 3.56
N GLU A 41 -4.64 14.29 3.68
CA GLU A 41 -3.60 14.41 2.65
C GLU A 41 -2.78 13.12 2.57
N LEU A 42 -2.36 12.60 3.72
CA LEU A 42 -1.64 11.32 3.79
C LEU A 42 -2.52 10.14 3.37
N ASN A 43 -3.82 10.18 3.68
CA ASN A 43 -4.75 9.15 3.20
C ASN A 43 -4.88 9.15 1.67
N ALA A 44 -4.86 10.32 1.03
CA ALA A 44 -5.01 10.44 -0.41
C ALA A 44 -3.84 9.80 -1.20
N ILE A 45 -2.65 9.69 -0.58
CA ILE A 45 -1.48 9.11 -1.24
C ILE A 45 -1.33 7.59 -1.02
N ILE A 46 -2.17 6.95 -0.19
CA ILE A 46 -2.09 5.50 0.06
C ILE A 46 -2.36 4.69 -1.21
N GLU A 47 -3.38 5.03 -1.99
CA GLU A 47 -3.70 4.30 -3.22
C GLU A 47 -2.56 4.39 -4.27
N PRO A 48 -1.99 5.57 -4.57
CA PRO A 48 -0.79 5.67 -5.40
C PRO A 48 0.39 4.84 -4.88
N LEU A 49 0.60 4.77 -3.56
CA LEU A 49 1.67 3.97 -2.96
C LEU A 49 1.42 2.46 -3.09
N LEU A 50 0.16 2.02 -2.99
CA LEU A 50 -0.24 0.62 -3.17
C LEU A 50 -0.04 0.12 -4.60
N ALA A 51 0.06 1.02 -5.58
CA ALA A 51 0.39 0.67 -6.95
C ALA A 51 1.87 0.30 -7.13
N LEU A 52 2.72 0.63 -6.15
CA LEU A 52 4.15 0.34 -6.16
C LEU A 52 4.47 -0.98 -5.44
N SER A 53 5.56 -1.62 -5.83
CA SER A 53 6.10 -2.77 -5.09
C SER A 53 6.66 -2.35 -3.72
N PRO A 54 6.77 -3.27 -2.74
CA PRO A 54 7.42 -3.00 -1.46
C PRO A 54 8.80 -2.38 -1.59
N GLU A 55 9.59 -2.84 -2.55
CA GLU A 55 10.95 -2.36 -2.82
C GLU A 55 10.94 -0.92 -3.35
N GLU A 56 9.86 -0.49 -4.01
CA GLU A 56 9.70 0.86 -4.53
C GLU A 56 9.12 1.82 -3.47
N PHE A 57 8.07 1.44 -2.74
CA PHE A 57 7.45 2.37 -1.78
C PHE A 57 8.24 2.48 -0.47
N THR A 58 8.92 1.42 -0.02
CA THR A 58 9.65 1.43 1.27
C THR A 58 10.71 2.54 1.36
N PRO A 59 11.64 2.70 0.39
CA PRO A 59 12.62 3.78 0.46
C PRO A 59 11.96 5.15 0.44
N LEU A 60 10.89 5.34 -0.35
CA LEU A 60 10.16 6.61 -0.39
C LEU A 60 9.56 6.95 0.98
N LEU A 61 8.90 5.97 1.59
CA LEU A 61 8.28 6.12 2.90
C LEU A 61 9.27 6.17 4.05
N VAL A 62 10.55 5.84 3.88
CA VAL A 62 11.57 5.96 4.93
C VAL A 62 12.41 7.23 4.77
N GLN A 63 12.71 7.61 3.53
CA GLN A 63 13.68 8.67 3.22
C GLN A 63 13.02 10.04 3.02
N LEU A 64 11.86 10.09 2.36
CA LEU A 64 11.23 11.36 2.03
C LEU A 64 10.54 11.98 3.25
N SER A 65 10.55 13.30 3.32
CA SER A 65 9.70 14.06 4.23
C SER A 65 8.22 13.94 3.85
N ARG A 66 7.33 14.39 4.74
CA ARG A 66 5.90 14.47 4.46
C ARG A 66 5.61 15.30 3.21
N GLU A 67 6.20 16.49 3.12
CA GLU A 67 5.96 17.41 2.00
C GLU A 67 6.46 16.83 0.68
N GLU A 68 7.62 16.16 0.66
CA GLU A 68 8.13 15.49 -0.54
C GLU A 68 7.22 14.34 -0.98
N LEU A 69 6.68 13.55 -0.05
CA LEU A 69 5.72 12.49 -0.35
C LEU A 69 4.43 13.06 -0.95
N LEU A 70 3.86 14.07 -0.31
CA LEU A 70 2.66 14.74 -0.78
C LEU A 70 2.89 15.38 -2.15
N ASN A 71 3.97 16.14 -2.35
CA ASN A 71 4.29 16.73 -3.65
C ASN A 71 4.49 15.70 -4.77
N ARG A 72 4.92 14.48 -4.42
CA ARG A 72 5.13 13.39 -5.37
C ARG A 72 3.84 12.68 -5.76
N PHE A 73 2.95 12.43 -4.80
CA PHE A 73 1.78 11.55 -4.98
C PHE A 73 0.43 12.27 -4.95
N GLN A 74 0.37 13.51 -4.48
CA GLN A 74 -0.85 14.32 -4.38
C GLN A 74 -1.08 15.19 -5.63
N LYS A 75 -0.23 15.08 -6.66
CA LYS A 75 -0.48 15.75 -7.94
C LYS A 75 -1.66 15.09 -8.64
N GLN A 76 -2.73 15.87 -8.78
CA GLN A 76 -3.87 15.60 -9.66
C GLN A 76 -3.41 15.46 -11.11
#